data_AF-A0A8D5ZML7-F1
#
_entry.id   AF-A0A8D5ZML7-F1
#
_cell.length_a   1.000
_cell.length_b   1.000
_cell.length_c   1.000
_cell.angle_alpha   90.00
_cell.angle_beta   90.00
_cell.angle_gamma   90.00
#
_symmetry.space_group_name_H-M   'P 1'
#
loop_
_entity.id
_entity.type
_entity.pdbx_description
1 polymer ?
#
loop_
_entity_poly.entity_id
_entity_poly.type
_entity_poly.pdbx_seq_one_letter_code
_entity_poly.pdbx_strand_id
1 'polypeptide(L)'
;MMERRPWHQPIAIWFQIQNRLWVEGEPDDLYEPLLKDGNEAWIQLEQERLRRLRLQQRERNCHPLKSDSRLRLVKEKIRSDEEADVWMISEHRMFYEIHGDTYEEEEAICWKFNVRFSEGKWGIADGRLAEPSEWKERTRVTTISEQEESAGTRQGYNRARAVQYAEIWWNSYNPRYSRFEVDCTNYVSQCMVAGGIPMNFTSRRDRGWWYRGPHEQWSYSWAVADSLKRYLATGGTARAVMVDRPDQLSLGDIICYDWEGSGRYDHNTIVTAFDNNGMPLVNAHTVNSRHRYWEYRDSHAWTPRVQYRFFHIQG
;
A
#
# COMPACT_ATOMS: atom_id res chain seq x y z
N MET A 1 30.66 11.51 -9.36
CA MET A 1 29.67 12.59 -9.19
C MET A 1 28.75 12.49 -10.40
N MET A 2 27.58 11.84 -10.30
CA MET A 2 26.66 11.70 -11.44
C MET A 2 26.16 13.11 -11.79
N GLU A 3 26.50 13.62 -12.97
CA GLU A 3 25.86 14.82 -13.50
C GLU A 3 24.34 14.59 -13.50
N ARG A 4 23.62 15.33 -12.66
CA ARG A 4 22.16 15.25 -12.58
C ARG A 4 21.60 15.74 -13.92
N ARG A 5 21.21 14.81 -14.80
CA ARG A 5 20.58 15.12 -16.08
C ARG A 5 19.34 16.00 -15.88
N PRO A 6 19.04 17.00 -16.72
CA PRO A 6 18.07 18.06 -16.39
C PRO A 6 16.62 17.58 -16.16
N TRP A 7 16.26 16.37 -16.59
CA TRP A 7 14.94 15.76 -16.38
C TRP A 7 14.56 15.53 -14.90
N HIS A 8 15.51 15.56 -13.96
CA HIS A 8 15.19 15.40 -12.53
C HIS A 8 14.34 16.56 -11.98
N GLN A 9 14.47 17.76 -12.57
CA GLN A 9 13.78 18.96 -12.13
C GLN A 9 12.25 18.85 -12.21
N PRO A 10 11.63 18.49 -13.37
CA PRO A 10 10.18 18.38 -13.45
C PRO A 10 9.61 17.32 -12.49
N ILE A 11 10.31 16.20 -12.27
CA ILE A 11 9.88 15.18 -11.29
C ILE A 11 9.97 15.73 -9.86
N ALA A 12 11.03 16.45 -9.50
CA ALA A 12 11.14 17.06 -8.18
C ALA A 12 10.02 18.10 -7.94
N ILE A 13 9.72 18.92 -8.95
CA ILE A 13 8.62 19.90 -8.90
C ILE A 13 7.27 19.18 -8.77
N TRP A 14 7.06 18.06 -9.48
CA TRP A 14 5.86 17.22 -9.33
C TRP A 14 5.62 16.81 -7.87
N PHE A 15 6.62 16.26 -7.18
CA PHE A 15 6.46 15.87 -5.77
C PHE A 15 6.34 17.07 -4.83
N GLN A 16 6.95 18.22 -5.14
CA GLN A 16 6.71 19.45 -4.38
C GLN A 16 5.26 19.92 -4.48
N ILE A 17 4.67 19.86 -5.68
CA ILE A 17 3.27 20.17 -5.91
C ILE A 17 2.37 19.18 -5.18
N GLN A 18 2.65 17.87 -5.23
CA GLN A 18 1.90 16.86 -4.48
C GLN A 18 1.92 17.13 -2.97
N ASN A 19 3.10 17.43 -2.40
CA ASN A 19 3.21 17.77 -0.97
C ASN A 19 2.40 19.02 -0.62
N ARG A 20 2.43 20.06 -1.47
CA ARG A 20 1.65 21.29 -1.26
C ARG A 20 0.15 21.05 -1.39
N LEU A 21 -0.26 20.26 -2.38
CA LEU A 21 -1.65 19.88 -2.61
C LEU A 21 -2.22 19.02 -1.49
N TRP A 22 -1.38 18.25 -0.80
CA TRP A 22 -1.80 17.50 0.37
C TRP A 22 -2.13 18.40 1.56
N VAL A 23 -1.34 19.49 1.76
CA VAL A 23 -1.55 20.42 2.89
C VAL A 23 -2.59 21.49 2.54
N GLU A 24 -2.33 22.34 1.55
CA GLU A 24 -3.00 23.64 1.38
C GLU A 24 -3.83 23.76 0.09
N GLY A 25 -3.55 22.96 -0.93
CA GLY A 25 -4.05 23.22 -2.28
C GLY A 25 -5.40 22.57 -2.63
N GLU A 26 -6.17 23.26 -3.46
CA GLU A 26 -7.21 22.68 -4.32
C GLU A 26 -6.54 22.15 -5.62
N PRO A 27 -6.90 20.95 -6.12
CA PRO A 27 -6.21 20.29 -7.25
C PRO A 27 -6.20 21.07 -8.57
N ASP A 28 -7.09 22.03 -8.75
CA ASP A 28 -7.30 22.69 -10.03
C ASP A 28 -6.24 23.80 -10.29
N ASP A 29 -5.61 24.36 -9.27
CA ASP A 29 -4.74 25.55 -9.39
C ASP A 29 -3.24 25.25 -9.58
N LEU A 30 -2.78 24.02 -9.29
CA LEU A 30 -1.34 23.73 -9.13
C LEU A 30 -0.70 22.84 -10.19
N TYR A 31 -1.46 22.17 -11.05
CA TYR A 31 -0.87 21.27 -12.06
C TYR A 31 -0.45 21.95 -13.36
N GLU A 32 -1.06 23.07 -13.74
CA GLU A 32 -0.85 23.74 -15.03
C GLU A 32 0.64 23.96 -15.40
N PRO A 33 1.54 24.39 -14.49
CA PRO A 33 2.95 24.64 -14.84
C PRO A 33 3.77 23.38 -15.17
N LEU A 34 3.30 22.19 -14.78
CA LEU A 34 3.99 20.91 -14.98
C LEU A 34 3.60 20.21 -16.28
N LEU A 35 2.54 20.68 -16.94
CA LEU A 35 1.98 20.05 -18.12
C LEU A 35 2.57 20.70 -19.36
N LYS A 36 3.11 19.87 -20.24
CA LYS A 36 3.54 20.32 -21.57
C LYS A 36 2.33 20.52 -22.49
N ASP A 37 1.38 19.58 -22.41
CA ASP A 37 0.11 19.62 -23.12
C ASP A 37 -1.01 19.40 -22.08
N GLY A 38 -1.60 20.49 -21.62
CA GLY A 38 -2.55 20.50 -20.51
C GLY A 38 -3.87 19.78 -20.82
N ASN A 39 -3.90 18.44 -20.87
CA ASN A 39 -5.08 17.61 -20.65
C ASN A 39 -4.79 16.09 -20.61
N GLU A 40 -3.64 15.65 -20.09
CA GLU A 40 -3.34 14.20 -20.11
C GLU A 40 -4.19 13.46 -19.07
N ALA A 41 -4.79 12.34 -19.49
CA ALA A 41 -5.76 11.59 -18.69
C ALA A 41 -5.22 11.16 -17.30
N TRP A 42 -3.91 10.95 -17.17
CA TRP A 42 -3.30 10.55 -15.89
C TRP A 42 -3.33 11.69 -14.85
N ILE A 43 -3.29 12.96 -15.25
CA ILE A 43 -3.42 14.09 -14.32
C ILE A 43 -4.85 14.23 -13.84
N GLN A 44 -5.82 14.02 -14.74
CA GLN A 44 -7.24 14.02 -14.36
C GLN A 44 -7.53 12.94 -13.32
N LEU A 45 -6.91 11.77 -13.47
CA LEU A 45 -6.98 10.70 -12.46
C LEU A 45 -6.37 11.13 -11.12
N GLU A 46 -5.21 11.79 -11.14
CA GLU A 46 -4.57 12.29 -9.90
C GLU A 46 -5.36 13.43 -9.24
N GLN A 47 -5.90 14.37 -10.02
CA GLN A 47 -6.77 15.41 -9.51
C GLN A 47 -8.01 14.81 -8.84
N GLU A 48 -8.64 13.83 -9.48
CA GLU A 48 -9.81 13.17 -8.91
C GLU A 48 -9.46 12.38 -7.64
N ARG A 49 -8.31 11.69 -7.62
CA ARG A 49 -7.79 11.03 -6.42
C ARG A 49 -7.60 12.03 -5.27
N LEU A 50 -7.05 13.22 -5.54
CA LEU A 50 -6.88 14.28 -4.55
C LEU A 50 -8.22 14.88 -4.10
N ARG A 51 -9.19 15.08 -5.01
CA ARG A 51 -10.54 15.53 -4.62
C ARG A 51 -11.18 14.56 -3.64
N ARG A 52 -11.05 13.25 -3.87
CA ARG A 52 -11.53 12.21 -2.94
C ARG A 52 -10.82 12.27 -1.59
N LEU A 53 -9.49 12.44 -1.59
CA LEU A 53 -8.72 12.64 -0.36
C LEU A 53 -9.20 13.87 0.41
N ARG A 54 -9.41 15.02 -0.26
CA ARG A 54 -9.89 16.26 0.37
C ARG A 54 -11.28 16.10 0.97
N LEU A 55 -12.19 15.45 0.25
CA LEU A 55 -13.52 15.15 0.76
C LEU A 55 -13.42 14.30 2.04
N GLN A 56 -12.61 13.25 2.02
CA GLN A 56 -12.40 12.39 3.18
C GLN A 56 -11.77 13.15 4.36
N GLN A 57 -10.79 14.02 4.12
CA GLN A 57 -10.19 14.84 5.17
C GLN A 57 -11.25 15.76 5.83
N ARG A 58 -12.10 16.40 5.03
CA ARG A 58 -13.21 17.24 5.53
C ARG A 58 -14.23 16.44 6.33
N GLU A 59 -14.65 15.27 5.84
CA GLU A 59 -15.57 14.36 6.55
C GLU A 59 -15.05 13.92 7.92
N ARG A 60 -13.72 13.84 8.08
CA ARG A 60 -13.04 13.39 9.30
C ARG A 60 -12.63 14.52 10.26
N ASN A 61 -12.90 15.78 9.91
CA ASN A 61 -12.29 16.95 10.59
C ASN A 61 -10.75 16.84 10.68
N CYS A 62 -10.14 16.29 9.63
CA CYS A 62 -8.70 16.12 9.52
C CYS A 62 -8.08 17.41 8.98
N HIS A 63 -7.09 17.93 9.71
CA HIS A 63 -6.36 19.14 9.37
C HIS A 63 -4.92 18.77 8.99
N PRO A 64 -4.59 18.76 7.69
CA PRO A 64 -3.23 18.56 7.22
C PRO A 64 -2.27 19.60 7.82
N LEU A 65 -1.17 19.14 8.39
CA LEU A 65 -0.14 19.99 9.01
C LEU A 65 1.10 20.10 8.12
N LYS A 66 1.56 18.96 7.59
CA LYS A 66 2.81 18.89 6.83
C LYS A 66 2.82 17.67 5.90
N SER A 67 3.48 17.84 4.77
CA SER A 67 3.75 16.76 3.83
C SER A 67 5.19 16.83 3.33
N ASP A 68 5.92 15.70 3.34
CA ASP A 68 7.27 15.62 2.78
C ASP A 68 7.50 14.31 2.03
N SER A 69 8.23 14.40 0.91
CA SER A 69 8.55 13.26 0.05
C SER A 69 10.06 13.10 -0.09
N ARG A 70 10.57 11.91 0.23
CA ARG A 70 11.94 11.50 -0.07
C ARG A 70 11.97 10.70 -1.36
N LEU A 71 12.80 11.14 -2.31
CA LEU A 71 12.89 10.55 -3.64
C LEU A 71 14.17 9.74 -3.81
N ARG A 72 14.05 8.55 -4.37
CA ARG A 72 15.18 7.68 -4.73
C ARG A 72 15.03 7.19 -6.17
N LEU A 73 16.03 7.49 -7.00
CA LEU A 73 16.11 6.91 -8.34
C LEU A 73 16.34 5.40 -8.23
N VAL A 74 15.52 4.64 -8.95
CA VAL A 74 15.63 3.17 -9.04
C VAL A 74 16.33 2.78 -10.34
N LYS A 75 15.86 3.33 -11.45
CA LYS A 75 16.33 2.97 -12.80
C LYS A 75 16.02 4.11 -13.75
N GLU A 76 16.89 4.31 -14.73
CA GLU A 76 16.59 5.13 -15.91
C GLU A 76 16.72 4.28 -17.17
N LYS A 77 15.92 4.60 -18.19
CA LYS A 77 16.05 4.07 -19.54
C LYS A 77 15.93 5.21 -20.53
N ILE A 78 17.05 5.57 -21.14
CA ILE A 78 17.13 6.60 -22.17
C ILE A 78 16.50 6.06 -23.45
N ARG A 79 15.57 6.79 -24.04
CA ARG A 79 14.96 6.46 -25.35
C ARG A 79 15.62 7.25 -26.47
N SER A 80 15.94 8.51 -26.22
CA SER A 80 16.68 9.41 -27.11
C SER A 80 17.34 10.53 -26.27
N ASP A 81 18.01 11.47 -26.93
CA ASP A 81 18.54 12.68 -26.27
C ASP A 81 17.44 13.57 -25.67
N GLU A 82 16.20 13.39 -26.13
CA GLU A 82 15.03 14.19 -25.75
C GLU A 82 13.95 13.39 -25.01
N GLU A 83 14.16 12.11 -24.71
CA GLU A 83 13.16 11.28 -24.03
C GLU A 83 13.79 10.20 -23.15
N ALA A 84 13.25 10.02 -21.95
CA ALA A 84 13.64 8.94 -21.04
C ALA A 84 12.45 8.40 -20.23
N ASP A 85 12.53 7.11 -19.86
CA ASP A 85 11.70 6.55 -18.80
C ASP A 85 12.51 6.52 -17.49
N VAL A 86 11.89 6.95 -16.40
CA VAL A 86 12.52 7.06 -15.09
C VAL A 86 11.66 6.34 -14.05
N TRP A 87 12.26 5.40 -13.31
CA TRP A 87 11.64 4.73 -12.18
C TRP A 87 12.17 5.33 -10.89
N MET A 88 11.28 5.78 -10.03
CA MET A 88 11.65 6.44 -8.77
C MET A 88 10.78 5.94 -7.63
N ILE A 89 11.39 5.68 -6.49
CA ILE A 89 10.64 5.44 -5.25
C ILE A 89 10.43 6.78 -4.56
N SER A 90 9.18 7.07 -4.21
CA SER A 90 8.78 8.15 -3.31
C SER A 90 8.36 7.55 -1.97
N GLU A 91 9.07 7.94 -0.90
CA GLU A 91 8.65 7.73 0.48
C GLU A 91 7.98 9.02 0.95
N HIS A 92 6.66 8.99 1.06
CA HIS A 92 5.81 10.13 1.39
C HIS A 92 5.41 10.04 2.86
N ARG A 93 5.57 11.15 3.59
CA ARG A 93 5.19 11.30 4.99
C ARG A 93 4.22 12.45 5.14
N MET A 94 3.16 12.20 5.88
CA MET A 94 1.99 13.05 5.97
C MET A 94 1.60 13.21 7.43
N PHE A 95 1.59 14.45 7.92
CA PHE A 95 1.23 14.78 9.30
C PHE A 95 -0.07 15.55 9.31
N TYR A 96 -1.02 15.12 10.13
CA TYR A 96 -2.32 15.76 10.25
C TYR A 96 -2.82 15.74 11.69
N GLU A 97 -3.76 16.63 11.99
CA GLU A 97 -4.42 16.70 13.28
C GLU A 97 -5.90 16.30 13.16
N ILE A 98 -6.38 15.50 14.12
CA ILE A 98 -7.81 15.25 14.33
C ILE A 98 -8.09 15.48 15.81
N HIS A 99 -8.99 16.42 16.12
CA HIS A 99 -9.41 16.73 17.49
C HIS A 99 -8.24 17.02 18.47
N GLY A 100 -7.18 17.67 18.00
CA GLY A 100 -6.01 18.03 18.79
C GLY A 100 -4.93 16.94 18.88
N ASP A 101 -5.18 15.73 18.39
CA ASP A 101 -4.19 14.66 18.31
C ASP A 101 -3.50 14.64 16.95
N THR A 102 -2.17 14.54 16.97
CA THR A 102 -1.35 14.48 15.75
C THR A 102 -1.13 13.03 15.31
N TYR A 103 -1.29 12.81 14.01
CA TYR A 103 -1.10 11.52 13.35
C TYR A 103 -0.05 11.62 12.26
N GLU A 104 0.59 10.50 11.98
CA GLU A 104 1.54 10.33 10.88
C GLU A 104 1.08 9.17 9.99
N GLU A 105 0.97 9.44 8.69
CA GLU A 105 0.76 8.43 7.66
C GLU A 105 1.99 8.39 6.74
N GLU A 106 2.39 7.19 6.34
CA GLU A 106 3.52 6.99 5.45
C GLU A 106 3.14 6.08 4.26
N GLU A 107 3.64 6.43 3.08
CA GLU A 107 3.44 5.65 1.87
C GLU A 107 4.76 5.52 1.10
N ALA A 108 5.04 4.32 0.58
CA ALA A 108 6.17 4.08 -0.31
C ALA A 108 5.69 3.54 -1.65
N ILE A 109 5.83 4.37 -2.69
CA ILE A 109 5.41 4.08 -4.06
C ILE A 109 6.62 4.03 -4.98
N CYS A 110 6.65 3.06 -5.90
CA CYS A 110 7.50 3.13 -7.09
C CYS A 110 6.71 3.74 -8.25
N TRP A 111 7.15 4.89 -8.73
CA TRP A 111 6.60 5.58 -9.88
C TRP A 111 7.43 5.27 -11.13
N LYS A 112 6.76 5.29 -12.28
CA LYS A 112 7.37 5.35 -13.61
C LYS A 112 6.91 6.64 -14.28
N PHE A 113 7.88 7.46 -14.65
CA PHE A 113 7.67 8.69 -15.41
C PHE A 113 8.25 8.55 -16.81
N ASN A 114 7.51 8.99 -17.82
CA ASN A 114 8.07 9.33 -19.12
C ASN A 114 8.35 10.84 -19.12
N VAL A 115 9.60 11.21 -19.38
CA VAL A 115 10.04 12.61 -19.43
C VAL A 115 10.53 12.95 -20.82
N ARG A 116 10.17 14.15 -21.29
CA ARG A 116 10.50 14.63 -22.64
C ARG A 116 11.09 16.02 -22.62
N PHE A 117 12.08 16.26 -23.46
CA PHE A 117 12.65 17.57 -23.74
C PHE A 117 11.94 18.23 -24.92
N SER A 118 11.61 19.50 -24.78
CA SER A 118 11.02 20.31 -25.84
C SER A 118 10.98 21.77 -25.45
N GLU A 119 11.03 22.67 -26.44
CA GLU A 119 10.96 24.12 -26.18
C GLU A 119 12.01 24.58 -25.16
N GLY A 120 13.18 23.94 -25.16
CA GLY A 120 14.29 24.26 -24.27
C GLY A 120 14.15 23.77 -22.82
N LYS A 121 13.11 23.00 -22.47
CA LYS A 121 12.90 22.46 -21.11
C LYS A 121 12.47 20.99 -21.10
N TRP A 122 12.75 20.31 -19.99
CA TRP A 122 12.21 18.96 -19.72
C TRP A 122 10.85 19.06 -19.03
N GLY A 123 9.92 18.17 -19.38
CA GLY A 123 8.61 18.01 -18.74
C GLY A 123 8.25 16.53 -18.55
N ILE A 124 7.20 16.27 -17.78
CA ILE A 124 6.60 14.93 -17.62
C ILE A 124 5.52 14.78 -18.69
N ALA A 125 5.60 13.72 -19.49
CA ALA A 125 4.62 13.39 -20.53
C ALA A 125 3.73 12.19 -20.15
N ASP A 126 4.10 11.42 -19.14
CA ASP A 126 3.25 10.38 -18.54
C ASP A 126 3.79 10.03 -17.14
N GLY A 127 2.89 9.68 -16.23
CA GLY A 127 3.22 9.30 -14.86
C GLY A 127 2.26 8.23 -14.34
N ARG A 128 2.80 7.12 -13.85
CA ARG A 128 1.99 6.04 -13.24
C ARG A 128 2.73 5.27 -12.16
N LEU A 129 1.99 4.48 -11.40
CA LEU A 129 2.57 3.42 -10.57
C LEU A 129 3.35 2.43 -11.45
N ALA A 130 4.58 2.15 -11.06
CA ALA A 130 5.41 1.15 -11.72
C ALA A 130 4.96 -0.25 -11.31
N GLU A 131 4.84 -1.15 -12.27
CA GLU A 131 4.62 -2.55 -11.95
C GLU A 131 5.90 -3.12 -11.32
N PRO A 132 5.77 -3.99 -10.30
CA PRO A 132 6.90 -4.66 -9.67
C PRO A 132 7.89 -5.31 -10.66
N SER A 133 7.40 -5.83 -11.78
CA SER A 133 8.18 -6.47 -12.84
C SER A 133 9.11 -5.50 -13.59
N GLU A 134 8.83 -4.19 -13.58
CA GLU A 134 9.52 -3.20 -14.41
C GLU A 134 10.85 -2.69 -13.82
N TRP A 135 10.99 -2.80 -12.48
CA TRP A 135 12.08 -2.15 -11.74
C TRP A 135 12.82 -3.05 -10.75
N LYS A 136 12.35 -4.27 -10.49
CA LYS A 136 13.06 -5.21 -9.61
C LYS A 136 14.29 -5.78 -10.33
N GLU A 137 15.48 -5.56 -9.76
CA GLU A 137 16.65 -6.41 -10.03
C GLU A 137 16.40 -7.82 -9.47
N ARG A 138 16.86 -8.86 -10.19
CA ARG A 138 16.76 -10.26 -9.75
C ARG A 138 17.47 -10.42 -8.40
N THR A 139 16.71 -10.41 -7.31
CA THR A 139 17.27 -10.68 -5.99
C THR A 139 17.59 -12.18 -5.92
N ARG A 140 18.88 -12.51 -5.79
CA ARG A 140 19.32 -13.87 -5.42
C ARG A 140 18.78 -14.13 -4.01
N VAL A 141 17.87 -15.10 -3.90
CA VAL A 141 17.42 -15.64 -2.62
C VAL A 141 18.68 -16.15 -1.91
N THR A 142 19.03 -15.52 -0.80
CA THR A 142 20.11 -16.01 0.06
C THR A 142 19.43 -16.80 1.16
N THR A 143 19.62 -18.12 1.14
CA THR A 143 19.12 -19.03 2.16
C THR A 143 19.76 -18.66 3.50
N ILE A 144 19.00 -18.07 4.41
CA ILE A 144 19.43 -17.93 5.81
C ILE A 144 18.77 -19.07 6.58
N SER A 145 19.61 -19.87 7.23
CA SER A 145 19.25 -21.03 8.03
C SER A 145 18.41 -20.65 9.24
N GLU A 146 17.53 -21.58 9.59
CA GLU A 146 16.48 -21.50 10.59
C GLU A 146 17.00 -21.20 12.01
N GLN A 147 16.26 -20.35 12.72
CA GLN A 147 15.92 -20.62 14.11
C GLN A 147 14.39 -20.75 14.19
N GLU A 148 13.98 -21.91 14.68
CA GLU A 148 12.60 -22.30 14.94
C GLU A 148 12.01 -21.42 16.05
N GLU A 149 10.99 -20.62 15.73
CA GLU A 149 9.91 -20.39 16.70
C GLU A 149 8.85 -21.48 16.46
N SER A 150 9.23 -22.71 16.84
CA SER A 150 8.26 -23.77 17.12
C SER A 150 7.86 -23.64 18.59
N ALA A 151 6.69 -23.05 18.83
CA ALA A 151 5.73 -23.58 19.78
C ALA A 151 4.44 -22.77 19.67
N GLY A 152 3.47 -23.33 18.95
CA GLY A 152 2.07 -23.03 19.22
C GLY A 152 1.78 -23.36 20.68
N THR A 153 1.90 -22.36 21.55
CA THR A 153 1.20 -22.38 22.82
C THR A 153 -0.26 -22.10 22.50
N ARG A 154 -1.17 -22.78 23.22
CA ARG A 154 -2.64 -22.60 23.18
C ARG A 154 -3.10 -21.19 23.60
N GLN A 155 -2.27 -20.16 23.47
CA GLN A 155 -2.68 -18.78 23.67
C GLN A 155 -3.34 -18.28 22.39
N GLY A 156 -4.42 -17.52 22.54
CA GLY A 156 -5.18 -16.94 21.44
C GLY A 156 -4.34 -16.00 20.57
N TYR A 157 -5.00 -15.37 19.60
CA TYR A 157 -4.38 -14.42 18.69
C TYR A 157 -3.71 -13.25 19.44
N ASN A 158 -2.38 -13.14 19.35
CA ASN A 158 -1.63 -12.03 19.94
C ASN A 158 -1.61 -10.83 18.97
N ARG A 159 -2.62 -9.99 19.14
CA ARG A 159 -2.83 -8.74 18.37
C ARG A 159 -1.60 -7.83 18.39
N ALA A 160 -0.95 -7.66 19.54
CA ALA A 160 0.21 -6.80 19.67
C ALA A 160 1.40 -7.30 18.81
N ARG A 161 1.64 -8.61 18.75
CA ARG A 161 2.69 -9.18 17.88
C ARG A 161 2.36 -9.06 16.40
N ALA A 162 1.09 -9.21 16.02
CA ALA A 162 0.66 -8.99 14.65
C ALA A 162 0.88 -7.54 14.21
N VAL A 163 0.49 -6.57 15.04
CA VAL A 163 0.72 -5.14 14.79
C VAL A 163 2.21 -4.83 14.77
N GLN A 164 3.00 -5.33 15.73
CA GLN A 164 4.45 -5.12 15.75
C GLN A 164 5.11 -5.64 14.46
N TYR A 165 4.70 -6.82 13.98
CA TYR A 165 5.19 -7.34 12.71
C TYR A 165 4.82 -6.43 11.54
N ALA A 166 3.56 -5.97 11.50
CA ALA A 166 3.09 -5.05 10.48
C ALA A 166 3.90 -3.73 10.48
N GLU A 167 4.19 -3.18 11.66
CA GLU A 167 4.99 -1.97 11.84
C GLU A 167 6.47 -2.16 11.44
N ILE A 168 7.06 -3.34 11.63
CA ILE A 168 8.45 -3.60 11.23
C ILE A 168 8.57 -3.68 9.70
N TRP A 169 7.61 -4.35 9.06
CA TRP A 169 7.72 -4.73 7.65
C TRP A 169 6.91 -3.84 6.70
N TRP A 170 6.23 -2.77 7.16
CA TRP A 170 5.31 -1.97 6.32
C TRP A 170 5.92 -1.45 5.00
N ASN A 171 7.21 -1.10 4.99
CA ASN A 171 7.93 -0.60 3.80
C ASN A 171 9.06 -1.53 3.30
N SER A 172 9.15 -2.75 3.83
CA SER A 172 10.20 -3.71 3.49
C SER A 172 9.63 -5.12 3.38
N TYR A 173 10.46 -6.14 3.13
CA TYR A 173 9.97 -7.51 2.93
C TYR A 173 10.77 -8.47 3.78
N ASN A 174 10.07 -9.30 4.56
CA ASN A 174 10.72 -10.29 5.40
C ASN A 174 11.37 -11.38 4.52
N PRO A 175 12.71 -11.56 4.58
CA PRO A 175 13.42 -12.51 3.73
C PRO A 175 13.05 -13.99 4.01
N ARG A 176 12.36 -14.28 5.11
CA ARG A 176 11.81 -15.62 5.41
C ARG A 176 10.69 -16.04 4.46
N TYR A 177 10.07 -15.09 3.76
CA TYR A 177 8.94 -15.35 2.87
C TYR A 177 9.27 -14.95 1.44
N SER A 178 8.64 -15.64 0.49
CA SER A 178 8.68 -15.26 -0.92
C SER A 178 8.11 -13.85 -1.08
N ARG A 179 8.81 -13.01 -1.83
CA ARG A 179 8.29 -11.70 -2.22
C ARG A 179 7.40 -11.84 -3.45
N PHE A 180 6.16 -11.35 -3.36
CA PHE A 180 5.24 -11.33 -4.49
C PHE A 180 5.29 -9.99 -5.23
N GLU A 181 4.75 -9.96 -6.44
CA GLU A 181 4.53 -8.70 -7.17
C GLU A 181 3.34 -7.96 -6.55
N VAL A 182 2.19 -8.63 -6.48
CA VAL A 182 1.04 -8.19 -5.69
C VAL A 182 1.10 -8.91 -4.34
N ASP A 183 1.37 -8.17 -3.26
CA ASP A 183 1.87 -8.76 -2.00
C ASP A 183 0.94 -8.55 -0.79
N CYS A 184 -0.17 -7.81 -0.95
CA CYS A 184 -1.11 -7.51 0.13
C CYS A 184 -1.50 -8.73 0.99
N THR A 185 -1.98 -9.81 0.37
CA THR A 185 -2.39 -11.04 1.07
C THR A 185 -1.23 -11.75 1.75
N ASN A 186 -0.06 -11.79 1.10
CA ASN A 186 1.13 -12.44 1.64
C ASN A 186 1.61 -11.70 2.89
N TYR A 187 1.67 -10.37 2.84
CA TYR A 187 1.99 -9.52 3.98
C TYR A 187 1.00 -9.68 5.13
N VAL A 188 -0.31 -9.61 4.87
CA VAL A 188 -1.34 -9.84 5.89
C VAL A 188 -1.23 -11.23 6.49
N SER A 189 -0.98 -12.26 5.68
CA SER A 189 -0.80 -13.62 6.15
C SER A 189 0.42 -13.78 7.07
N GLN A 190 1.52 -13.08 6.76
CA GLN A 190 2.68 -13.03 7.66
C GLN A 190 2.36 -12.36 8.99
N CYS A 191 1.61 -11.26 8.99
CA CYS A 191 1.17 -10.58 10.22
C CYS A 191 0.30 -11.51 11.08
N MET A 192 -0.62 -12.26 10.46
CA MET A 192 -1.46 -13.27 11.11
C MET A 192 -0.62 -14.38 11.76
N VAL A 193 0.42 -14.87 11.07
CA VAL A 193 1.36 -15.86 11.63
C VAL A 193 2.15 -15.28 12.79
N ALA A 194 2.64 -14.05 12.67
CA ALA A 194 3.36 -13.37 13.76
C ALA A 194 2.48 -13.14 15.00
N GLY A 195 1.17 -12.95 14.80
CA GLY A 195 0.17 -12.95 15.87
C GLY A 195 -0.17 -14.33 16.43
N GLY A 196 0.48 -15.41 15.97
CA GLY A 196 0.31 -16.76 16.52
C GLY A 196 -0.83 -17.58 15.91
N ILE A 197 -1.45 -17.14 14.81
CA ILE A 197 -2.48 -17.93 14.13
C ILE A 197 -1.81 -19.16 13.49
N PRO A 198 -2.19 -20.40 13.86
CA PRO A 198 -1.57 -21.58 13.30
C PRO A 198 -1.99 -21.74 11.84
N MET A 199 -1.02 -22.01 10.96
CA MET A 199 -1.30 -22.34 9.56
C MET A 199 -2.10 -23.66 9.47
N ASN A 200 -3.05 -23.70 8.54
CA ASN A 200 -3.82 -24.89 8.19
C ASN A 200 -3.19 -25.55 6.95
N PHE A 201 -2.24 -26.45 7.16
CA PHE A 201 -1.52 -27.13 6.08
C PHE A 201 -2.36 -28.20 5.40
N THR A 202 -2.35 -28.20 4.07
CA THR A 202 -2.95 -29.28 3.27
C THR A 202 -2.03 -29.67 2.09
N SER A 203 -2.36 -30.75 1.38
CA SER A 203 -1.63 -31.15 0.17
C SER A 203 -2.02 -30.36 -1.08
N ARG A 204 -3.12 -29.59 -1.03
CA ARG A 204 -3.66 -28.86 -2.18
C ARG A 204 -3.60 -27.36 -1.98
N ARG A 205 -3.31 -26.61 -3.03
CA ARG A 205 -3.20 -25.14 -2.95
C ARG A 205 -4.55 -24.44 -2.80
N ASP A 206 -5.63 -25.06 -3.29
CA ASP A 206 -7.00 -24.55 -3.17
C ASP A 206 -7.64 -24.80 -1.79
N ARG A 207 -6.89 -25.38 -0.82
CA ARG A 207 -7.40 -25.72 0.51
C ARG A 207 -6.44 -25.32 1.62
N GLY A 208 -7.01 -24.94 2.76
CA GLY A 208 -6.28 -24.51 3.96
C GLY A 208 -5.84 -23.05 3.87
N TRP A 209 -4.85 -22.71 4.68
CA TRP A 209 -4.16 -21.42 4.70
C TRP A 209 -2.74 -21.67 5.23
N TRP A 210 -1.78 -21.73 4.33
CA TRP A 210 -0.43 -22.20 4.63
C TRP A 210 0.62 -21.71 3.63
N TYR A 211 1.85 -21.63 4.12
CA TYR A 211 3.09 -21.37 3.38
C TYR A 211 4.19 -22.32 3.86
N ARG A 212 4.88 -22.95 2.93
CA ARG A 212 6.02 -23.86 3.20
C ARG A 212 7.34 -23.36 2.61
N GLY A 213 7.31 -22.39 1.70
CA GLY A 213 8.53 -21.88 1.08
C GLY A 213 8.35 -21.41 -0.35
N PRO A 214 9.47 -21.27 -1.10
CA PRO A 214 9.46 -20.85 -2.50
C PRO A 214 8.88 -21.93 -3.44
N HIS A 215 8.83 -21.62 -4.74
CA HIS A 215 8.36 -22.52 -5.81
C HIS A 215 6.91 -22.99 -5.65
N GLU A 216 6.01 -22.03 -5.43
CA GLU A 216 4.57 -22.26 -5.30
C GLU A 216 4.14 -23.18 -4.14
N GLN A 217 5.01 -23.33 -3.14
CA GLN A 217 4.70 -24.05 -1.91
C GLN A 217 3.90 -23.19 -0.93
N TRP A 218 2.71 -22.74 -1.36
CA TRP A 218 1.73 -22.01 -0.58
C TRP A 218 0.32 -22.20 -1.11
N SER A 219 -0.68 -22.09 -0.23
CA SER A 219 -2.11 -22.06 -0.59
C SER A 219 -2.51 -20.76 -1.30
N TYR A 220 -3.60 -20.77 -2.07
CA TYR A 220 -4.16 -19.55 -2.66
C TYR A 220 -4.61 -18.56 -1.59
N SER A 221 -5.20 -19.02 -0.49
CA SER A 221 -5.61 -18.17 0.63
C SER A 221 -4.44 -17.49 1.34
N TRP A 222 -3.20 -17.97 1.17
CA TRP A 222 -2.00 -17.28 1.68
C TRP A 222 -1.61 -16.06 0.84
N ALA A 223 -1.86 -16.10 -0.48
CA ALA A 223 -1.29 -15.14 -1.43
C ALA A 223 -2.32 -14.36 -2.28
N VAL A 224 -3.58 -14.80 -2.35
CA VAL A 224 -4.63 -14.22 -3.21
C VAL A 224 -5.76 -13.65 -2.37
N ALA A 225 -6.07 -12.36 -2.59
CA ALA A 225 -6.94 -11.60 -1.68
C ALA A 225 -8.35 -12.18 -1.56
N ASP A 226 -8.98 -12.52 -2.68
CA ASP A 226 -10.29 -13.18 -2.68
C ASP A 226 -10.27 -14.55 -1.98
N SER A 227 -9.17 -15.30 -2.12
CA SER A 227 -9.03 -16.60 -1.46
C SER A 227 -8.86 -16.45 0.05
N LEU A 228 -8.10 -15.45 0.52
CA LEU A 228 -7.99 -15.14 1.95
C LEU A 228 -9.33 -14.71 2.52
N LYS A 229 -10.06 -13.81 1.84
CA LYS A 229 -11.40 -13.41 2.25
C LYS A 229 -12.34 -14.60 2.42
N ARG A 230 -12.35 -15.53 1.44
CA ARG A 230 -13.19 -16.74 1.51
C ARG A 230 -12.78 -17.63 2.69
N TYR A 231 -11.48 -17.76 2.95
CA TYR A 231 -10.97 -18.50 4.10
C TYR A 231 -11.42 -17.89 5.44
N LEU A 232 -11.24 -16.59 5.62
CA LEU A 232 -11.68 -15.85 6.82
C LEU A 232 -13.20 -15.92 7.01
N ALA A 233 -13.99 -15.91 5.92
CA ALA A 233 -15.44 -16.06 5.99
C ALA A 233 -15.91 -17.43 6.54
N THR A 234 -15.05 -18.44 6.53
CA THR A 234 -15.31 -19.74 7.19
C THR A 234 -14.86 -19.77 8.66
N GLY A 235 -14.35 -18.65 9.18
CA GLY A 235 -13.60 -18.56 10.44
C GLY A 235 -12.14 -18.99 10.29
N GLY A 236 -11.89 -20.11 9.59
CA GLY A 236 -10.55 -20.67 9.44
C GLY A 236 -9.88 -20.99 10.79
N THR A 237 -8.56 -21.12 10.81
CA THR A 237 -7.79 -21.25 12.07
C THR A 237 -7.70 -19.94 12.84
N ALA A 238 -7.94 -18.82 12.16
CA ALA A 238 -8.04 -17.49 12.74
C ALA A 238 -9.28 -17.29 13.63
N ARG A 239 -10.29 -18.18 13.53
CA ARG A 239 -11.61 -18.00 14.16
C ARG A 239 -12.19 -16.62 13.84
N ALA A 240 -12.03 -16.18 12.61
CA ALA A 240 -12.48 -14.87 12.17
C ALA A 240 -14.01 -14.78 12.18
N VAL A 241 -14.53 -13.65 12.60
CA VAL A 241 -15.95 -13.31 12.61
C VAL A 241 -16.13 -12.07 11.73
N MET A 242 -17.09 -12.14 10.82
CA MET A 242 -17.44 -10.97 10.01
C MET A 242 -18.20 -9.96 10.88
N VAL A 243 -17.79 -8.70 10.81
CA VAL A 243 -18.49 -7.58 11.44
C VAL A 243 -18.98 -6.61 10.37
N ASP A 244 -20.01 -5.83 10.69
CA ASP A 244 -20.72 -5.01 9.69
C ASP A 244 -20.08 -3.63 9.52
N ARG A 245 -19.38 -3.14 10.54
CA ARG A 245 -18.85 -1.78 10.57
C ARG A 245 -17.37 -1.72 10.96
N PRO A 246 -16.62 -0.72 10.45
CA PRO A 246 -15.19 -0.57 10.73
C PRO A 246 -14.88 -0.27 12.20
N ASP A 247 -15.78 0.41 12.92
CA ASP A 247 -15.64 0.72 14.36
C ASP A 247 -15.79 -0.51 15.27
N GLN A 248 -16.19 -1.66 14.72
CA GLN A 248 -16.23 -2.94 15.44
C GLN A 248 -14.90 -3.70 15.34
N LEU A 249 -13.93 -3.18 14.59
CA LEU A 249 -12.62 -3.79 14.46
C LEU A 249 -11.72 -3.48 15.67
N SER A 250 -10.69 -4.28 15.81
CA SER A 250 -9.64 -4.18 16.82
C SER A 250 -8.27 -4.33 16.14
N LEU A 251 -7.22 -3.94 16.85
CA LEU A 251 -5.83 -4.08 16.38
C LEU A 251 -5.52 -5.51 15.91
N GLY A 252 -5.01 -5.68 14.69
CA GLY A 252 -4.74 -6.97 14.08
C GLY A 252 -5.91 -7.54 13.25
N ASP A 253 -7.08 -6.91 13.26
CA ASP A 253 -8.18 -7.31 12.40
C ASP A 253 -7.93 -6.99 10.93
N ILE A 254 -8.66 -7.67 10.04
CA ILE A 254 -8.41 -7.62 8.59
C ILE A 254 -9.55 -6.92 7.88
N ILE A 255 -9.20 -6.06 6.92
CA ILE A 255 -10.14 -5.45 5.98
C ILE A 255 -9.85 -6.00 4.58
N CYS A 256 -10.89 -6.44 3.88
CA CYS A 256 -10.81 -6.89 2.50
C CYS A 256 -11.58 -5.93 1.60
N TYR A 257 -11.02 -5.62 0.42
CA TYR A 257 -11.55 -4.64 -0.53
C TYR A 257 -11.83 -5.31 -1.87
N ASP A 258 -13.00 -5.06 -2.43
CA ASP A 258 -13.38 -5.34 -3.82
C ASP A 258 -13.57 -3.99 -4.49
N TRP A 259 -12.58 -3.57 -5.27
CA TRP A 259 -12.46 -2.19 -5.72
C TRP A 259 -13.60 -1.79 -6.67
N GLU A 260 -14.08 -2.74 -7.45
CA GLU A 260 -15.04 -2.50 -8.53
C GLU A 260 -16.47 -2.94 -8.18
N GLY A 261 -16.66 -3.58 -7.03
CA GLY A 261 -17.93 -4.18 -6.62
C GLY A 261 -18.28 -5.44 -7.42
N SER A 262 -17.27 -6.17 -7.88
CA SER A 262 -17.38 -7.35 -8.73
C SER A 262 -17.80 -8.63 -7.98
N GLY A 263 -17.72 -8.61 -6.66
CA GLY A 263 -17.81 -9.78 -5.77
C GLY A 263 -16.48 -10.51 -5.57
N ARG A 264 -15.43 -10.17 -6.34
CA ARG A 264 -14.07 -10.69 -6.21
C ARG A 264 -13.21 -9.67 -5.47
N TYR A 265 -12.56 -10.09 -4.40
CA TYR A 265 -11.79 -9.18 -3.55
C TYR A 265 -10.34 -9.09 -4.03
N ASP A 266 -9.83 -7.87 -4.11
CA ASP A 266 -8.57 -7.52 -4.78
C ASP A 266 -7.47 -7.14 -3.79
N HIS A 267 -7.84 -6.72 -2.58
CA HIS A 267 -6.89 -6.22 -1.60
C HIS A 267 -7.22 -6.64 -0.17
N ASN A 268 -6.19 -6.76 0.66
CA ASN A 268 -6.31 -6.97 2.10
C ASN A 268 -5.35 -6.05 2.86
N THR A 269 -5.82 -5.54 3.99
CA THR A 269 -5.02 -4.73 4.92
C THR A 269 -5.20 -5.23 6.35
N ILE A 270 -4.28 -4.86 7.23
CA ILE A 270 -4.35 -5.17 8.67
C ILE A 270 -4.49 -3.87 9.47
N VAL A 271 -5.40 -3.86 10.45
CA VAL A 271 -5.62 -2.73 11.36
C VAL A 271 -4.45 -2.64 12.34
N THR A 272 -3.80 -1.49 12.40
CA THR A 272 -2.58 -1.26 13.22
C THR A 272 -2.71 -0.10 14.19
N ALA A 273 -3.68 0.79 13.98
CA ALA A 273 -4.01 1.88 14.89
C ALA A 273 -5.47 2.33 14.69
N PHE A 274 -5.88 3.34 15.46
CA PHE A 274 -7.16 4.03 15.30
C PHE A 274 -6.93 5.54 15.41
N ASP A 275 -7.68 6.33 14.66
CA ASP A 275 -7.71 7.77 14.86
C ASP A 275 -8.69 8.18 15.97
N ASN A 276 -8.72 9.48 16.30
CA ASN A 276 -9.54 10.00 17.40
C ASN A 276 -11.06 9.92 17.12
N ASN A 277 -11.44 9.63 15.88
CA ASN A 277 -12.84 9.34 15.53
C ASN A 277 -13.20 7.86 15.80
N GLY A 278 -12.27 7.06 16.33
CA GLY A 278 -12.45 5.63 16.56
C GLY A 278 -12.40 4.81 15.27
N MET A 279 -11.88 5.37 14.18
CA MET A 279 -11.84 4.71 12.88
C MET A 279 -10.48 4.02 12.65
N PRO A 280 -10.44 2.84 12.01
CA PRO A 280 -9.20 2.10 11.82
C PRO A 280 -8.19 2.83 10.94
N LEU A 281 -6.92 2.71 11.31
CA LEU A 281 -5.75 2.98 10.49
C LEU A 281 -5.06 1.66 10.17
N VAL A 282 -4.61 1.48 8.93
CA VAL A 282 -4.15 0.18 8.42
C VAL A 282 -2.74 0.25 7.85
N ASN A 283 -2.04 -0.88 7.94
CA ASN A 283 -0.83 -1.12 7.15
C ASN A 283 -1.14 -2.08 6.00
N ALA A 284 -0.43 -1.91 4.89
CA ALA A 284 -0.64 -2.68 3.67
C ALA A 284 0.59 -2.75 2.77
N HIS A 285 0.60 -3.72 1.87
CA HIS A 285 1.59 -3.91 0.79
C HIS A 285 0.97 -3.72 -0.61
N THR A 286 1.74 -3.98 -1.67
CA THR A 286 1.47 -3.62 -3.08
C THR A 286 1.69 -2.12 -3.33
N VAL A 287 0.97 -1.28 -2.60
CA VAL A 287 1.40 0.08 -2.30
C VAL A 287 1.68 0.11 -0.79
N ASN A 288 2.96 0.16 -0.44
CA ASN A 288 3.40 0.02 0.93
C ASN A 288 2.88 1.22 1.72
N SER A 289 2.00 0.97 2.69
CA SER A 289 1.27 1.99 3.44
C SER A 289 1.37 1.71 4.94
N ARG A 290 1.55 2.76 5.74
CA ARG A 290 1.54 2.70 7.20
C ARG A 290 0.58 3.75 7.76
N HIS A 291 -0.29 3.30 8.66
CA HIS A 291 -1.31 4.11 9.34
C HIS A 291 -2.24 4.85 8.37
N ARG A 292 -2.48 4.26 7.19
CA ARG A 292 -3.40 4.81 6.19
C ARG A 292 -4.84 4.67 6.64
N TYR A 293 -5.66 5.67 6.37
CA TYR A 293 -7.06 5.61 6.72
C TYR A 293 -7.79 4.48 5.95
N TRP A 294 -8.56 3.66 6.68
CA TRP A 294 -9.11 2.39 6.20
C TRP A 294 -9.96 2.46 4.93
N GLU A 295 -10.61 3.58 4.64
CA GLU A 295 -11.47 3.66 3.46
C GLU A 295 -10.70 3.61 2.13
N TYR A 296 -9.41 3.95 2.13
CA TYR A 296 -8.57 3.90 0.93
C TYR A 296 -9.06 4.78 -0.25
N ARG A 297 -9.90 5.80 -0.01
CA ARG A 297 -10.47 6.66 -1.09
C ARG A 297 -9.40 7.38 -1.92
N ASP A 298 -8.22 7.55 -1.35
CA ASP A 298 -7.04 8.18 -1.94
C ASP A 298 -6.16 7.20 -2.74
N SER A 299 -6.57 5.92 -2.85
CA SER A 299 -5.90 4.91 -3.68
C SER A 299 -6.22 5.08 -5.16
N HIS A 300 -5.24 4.71 -6.01
CA HIS A 300 -5.39 4.66 -7.46
C HIS A 300 -6.35 3.55 -7.91
N ALA A 301 -6.59 2.53 -7.08
CA ALA A 301 -7.51 1.43 -7.38
C ALA A 301 -8.95 1.71 -6.93
N TRP A 302 -9.17 2.71 -6.07
CA TRP A 302 -10.48 2.94 -5.47
C TRP A 302 -11.52 3.40 -6.51
N THR A 303 -12.74 2.89 -6.40
CA THR A 303 -13.88 3.37 -7.18
C THR A 303 -15.11 3.58 -6.29
N PRO A 304 -16.11 4.37 -6.71
CA PRO A 304 -17.37 4.53 -5.97
C PRO A 304 -18.15 3.23 -5.76
N ARG A 305 -17.81 2.14 -6.46
CA ARG A 305 -18.46 0.82 -6.31
C ARG A 305 -17.79 -0.06 -5.27
N VAL A 306 -16.70 0.40 -4.64
CA VAL A 306 -15.91 -0.38 -3.69
C VAL A 306 -16.80 -1.06 -2.64
N GLN A 307 -16.49 -2.32 -2.35
CA GLN A 307 -17.13 -3.08 -1.28
C GLN A 307 -16.08 -3.49 -0.26
N TYR A 308 -16.44 -3.38 1.02
CA TYR A 308 -15.57 -3.75 2.14
C TYR A 308 -16.09 -5.01 2.84
N ARG A 309 -15.18 -5.81 3.39
CA ARG A 309 -15.50 -6.83 4.39
C ARG A 309 -14.54 -6.71 5.56
N PHE A 310 -15.11 -6.72 6.75
CA PHE A 310 -14.40 -6.52 8.00
C PHE A 310 -14.39 -7.85 8.76
N PHE A 311 -13.20 -8.30 9.15
CA PHE A 311 -13.01 -9.55 9.86
C PHE A 311 -12.35 -9.31 11.21
N HIS A 312 -13.12 -9.53 12.27
CA HIS A 312 -12.63 -9.59 13.64
C HIS A 312 -11.99 -10.95 13.93
N ILE A 313 -10.70 -10.99 14.26
CA ILE A 313 -9.99 -12.24 14.59
C ILE A 313 -10.18 -12.55 16.07
N GLN A 314 -10.85 -13.65 16.42
CA GLN A 314 -11.04 -13.98 17.84
C GLN A 314 -9.72 -14.35 18.54
N GLY A 315 -9.42 -13.65 19.65
CA GLY A 315 -8.28 -13.94 20.51
C GLY A 315 -7.74 -12.72 21.23
#